data_AF-A0A3D1D0E0-F1
#
_entry.id   AF-A0A3D1D0E0-F1
#
_cell.length_a   1.000
_cell.length_b   1.000
_cell.length_c   1.000
_cell.angle_alpha   90.00
_cell.angle_beta   90.00
_cell.angle_gamma   90.00
#
_symmetry.space_group_name_H-M   'P 1'
#
loop_
_entity.id
_entity.type
_entity.pdbx_description
1 polymer ?
#
loop_
_entity_poly.entity_id
_entity_poly.type
_entity_poly.pdbx_seq_one_letter_code
_entity_poly.pdbx_strand_id
1 'polypeptide(L)'
;MNKRIAHILLFLFVAGFSYGQSFNVWSYNYQNIYTYDGATNVDGFTLRFSFWGWILYVPNWKLSVQLTAPIQAGDGTVFPSEKISFVPTRTEGQAWPGPIPTVSQIGMPSPVPLIGTSEVFLVPSSNAPLYQLSLLPRSYELKMIFNLVVAGGAYLSPLQEKIFPFTLRFTAYRQDNSVIGVLDINYTIQVHRLSGEYSIRISTEAANGLLEFNTAADYINGKSVTYTDGLAVSAFTAYQVTVRSISAFFSSSAGDTLPLDIVRLQLSGGSGITTPVTLSSAAKTILQGLSTGGIAETYDITYYTEPNDLRLFNVPSEQYETSLMYEISPQ
;
A
#
# COMPACT_ATOMS: atom_id res chain seq x y z
N MET A 1 -48.55 17.12 46.59
CA MET A 1 -47.28 16.46 46.20
C MET A 1 -46.18 17.51 46.23
N ASN A 2 -45.14 17.31 47.06
CA ASN A 2 -44.15 18.35 47.33
C ASN A 2 -43.29 18.60 46.07
N LYS A 3 -43.19 19.85 45.59
CA LYS A 3 -42.54 20.16 44.30
C LYS A 3 -41.10 19.63 44.25
N ARG A 4 -40.40 19.55 45.39
CA ARG A 4 -39.05 18.98 45.49
C ARG A 4 -38.99 17.47 45.21
N ILE A 5 -40.02 16.70 45.58
CA ILE A 5 -40.10 15.26 45.31
C ILE A 5 -40.32 15.00 43.81
N ALA A 6 -41.09 15.86 43.14
CA ALA A 6 -41.29 15.78 41.68
C ALA A 6 -39.99 16.06 40.89
N HIS A 7 -39.13 16.97 41.38
CA HIS A 7 -37.84 17.25 40.72
C HIS A 7 -36.81 16.15 40.99
N ILE A 8 -36.83 15.50 42.16
CA ILE A 8 -35.97 14.35 42.48
C ILE A 8 -36.38 13.12 41.64
N LEU A 9 -37.68 12.88 41.45
CA LEU A 9 -38.18 11.82 40.56
C LEU A 9 -37.88 12.09 39.08
N LEU A 10 -37.90 13.35 38.65
CA LEU A 10 -37.51 13.74 37.28
C LEU A 10 -36.00 13.60 37.04
N PHE A 11 -35.16 13.86 38.06
CA PHE A 11 -33.70 13.67 37.97
C PHE A 11 -33.28 12.19 38.02
N LEU A 12 -34.02 11.34 38.75
CA LEU A 12 -33.83 9.88 38.77
C LEU A 12 -34.24 9.19 37.46
N PHE A 13 -35.03 9.84 36.61
CA PHE A 13 -35.36 9.33 35.26
C PHE A 13 -34.28 9.62 34.21
N VAL A 14 -33.33 10.52 34.50
CA VAL A 14 -32.27 10.94 33.56
C VAL A 14 -30.94 10.24 33.85
N ALA A 15 -30.78 9.60 35.01
CA ALA A 15 -29.57 8.91 35.41
C ALA A 15 -29.80 7.39 35.60
N GLY A 16 -29.40 6.60 34.59
CA GLY A 16 -29.55 5.14 34.53
C GLY A 16 -30.81 4.79 33.74
N PHE A 17 -30.79 4.02 32.66
CA PHE A 17 -30.07 2.77 32.43
C PHE A 17 -29.73 2.67 30.92
N SER A 18 -28.46 2.74 30.49
CA SER A 18 -28.03 2.08 29.24
C SER A 18 -27.57 0.66 29.57
N TYR A 19 -28.42 -0.11 30.24
CA TYR A 19 -28.17 -1.53 30.49
C TYR A 19 -28.62 -2.26 29.23
N GLY A 20 -27.70 -3.00 28.61
CA GLY A 20 -27.97 -3.78 27.40
C GLY A 20 -27.27 -3.33 26.13
N GLN A 21 -26.50 -2.24 26.14
CA GLN A 21 -25.63 -1.90 25.01
C GLN A 21 -24.37 -2.77 25.07
N SER A 22 -24.06 -3.50 24.01
CA SER A 22 -22.85 -4.31 23.89
C SER A 22 -22.08 -3.95 22.64
N PHE A 23 -20.76 -4.07 22.72
CA PHE A 23 -19.85 -4.00 21.59
C PHE A 23 -19.16 -5.35 21.40
N ASN A 24 -19.11 -5.84 20.17
CA ASN A 24 -18.46 -7.10 19.83
C ASN A 24 -17.78 -7.01 18.47
N VAL A 25 -16.77 -7.85 18.24
CA VAL A 25 -16.01 -7.92 17.00
C VAL A 25 -15.94 -9.37 16.55
N TRP A 26 -16.20 -9.59 15.27
CA TRP A 26 -16.01 -10.86 14.59
C TRP A 26 -14.99 -10.70 13.47
N SER A 27 -14.17 -11.74 13.23
CA SER A 27 -13.20 -11.80 12.16
C SER A 27 -12.90 -13.23 11.75
N TYR A 28 -12.43 -13.42 10.50
CA TYR A 28 -11.85 -14.70 10.05
C TYR A 28 -10.53 -15.04 10.77
N ASN A 29 -9.88 -14.07 11.42
CA ASN A 29 -8.65 -14.22 12.22
C ASN A 29 -7.39 -14.69 11.46
N TYR A 30 -7.44 -14.87 10.14
CA TYR A 30 -6.26 -15.22 9.35
C TYR A 30 -6.28 -14.60 7.95
N GLN A 31 -5.09 -14.39 7.37
CA GLN A 31 -4.89 -14.03 5.96
C GLN A 31 -3.65 -14.72 5.41
N ASN A 32 -3.77 -15.30 4.21
CA ASN A 32 -2.64 -15.82 3.45
C ASN A 32 -2.24 -14.84 2.35
N ILE A 33 -0.94 -14.74 2.09
CA ILE A 33 -0.35 -13.94 1.00
C ILE A 33 0.47 -14.87 0.11
N TYR A 34 0.15 -14.90 -1.18
CA TYR A 34 0.76 -15.80 -2.18
C TYR A 34 1.45 -15.06 -3.32
N THR A 35 1.20 -13.77 -3.47
CA THR A 35 1.77 -12.93 -4.53
C THR A 35 2.27 -11.61 -3.97
N TYR A 36 3.05 -10.89 -4.76
CA TYR A 36 3.51 -9.55 -4.42
C TYR A 36 2.40 -8.49 -4.45
N ASP A 37 1.17 -8.83 -4.85
CA ASP A 37 0.01 -7.92 -4.79
C ASP A 37 -0.51 -7.70 -3.36
N GLY A 38 0.00 -8.47 -2.41
CA GLY A 38 -0.52 -8.51 -1.05
C GLY A 38 -1.79 -9.36 -1.00
N ALA A 39 -2.76 -8.95 -0.18
CA ALA A 39 -4.02 -9.68 -0.07
C ALA A 39 -5.13 -8.80 0.51
N THR A 40 -6.37 -9.08 0.12
CA THR A 40 -7.55 -8.48 0.75
C THR A 40 -8.40 -9.56 1.40
N ASN A 41 -8.59 -9.46 2.71
CA ASN A 41 -9.62 -10.22 3.41
C ASN A 41 -10.97 -9.51 3.22
N VAL A 42 -11.74 -9.96 2.23
CA VAL A 42 -13.05 -9.37 1.93
C VAL A 42 -14.00 -9.63 3.09
N ASP A 43 -14.66 -8.58 3.59
CA ASP A 43 -15.52 -8.61 4.77
C ASP A 43 -14.83 -9.22 6.01
N GLY A 44 -13.49 -9.09 6.08
CA GLY A 44 -12.66 -9.77 7.08
C GLY A 44 -12.91 -9.38 8.53
N PHE A 45 -13.59 -8.25 8.77
CA PHE A 45 -14.01 -7.80 10.09
C PHE A 45 -15.45 -7.30 10.09
N THR A 46 -16.21 -7.72 11.10
CA THR A 46 -17.53 -7.18 11.42
C THR A 46 -17.55 -6.66 12.85
N LEU A 47 -17.71 -5.35 13.01
CA LEU A 47 -17.79 -4.69 14.30
C LEU A 47 -19.25 -4.37 14.59
N ARG A 48 -19.73 -4.79 15.77
CA ARG A 48 -21.16 -4.83 16.08
C ARG A 48 -21.47 -4.06 17.36
N PHE A 49 -22.33 -3.05 17.24
CA PHE A 49 -23.09 -2.52 18.36
C PHE A 49 -24.45 -3.20 18.43
N SER A 50 -24.86 -3.61 19.62
CA SER A 50 -26.20 -4.18 19.85
C SER A 50 -26.81 -3.58 21.10
N PHE A 51 -28.13 -3.42 21.10
CA PHE A 51 -28.88 -2.94 22.24
C PHE A 51 -30.29 -3.51 22.24
N TRP A 52 -30.78 -3.90 23.42
CA TRP A 52 -32.18 -4.26 23.64
C TRP A 52 -32.81 -3.30 24.63
N GLY A 53 -33.83 -2.55 24.20
CA GLY A 53 -34.53 -1.62 25.07
C GLY A 53 -35.36 -0.58 24.33
N TRP A 54 -35.82 0.42 25.08
CA TRP A 54 -36.72 1.47 24.58
C TRP A 54 -35.96 2.63 23.91
N ILE A 55 -34.88 3.08 24.55
CA ILE A 55 -34.14 4.29 24.16
C ILE A 55 -32.64 4.01 24.12
N LEU A 56 -32.03 4.31 22.98
CA LEU A 56 -30.59 4.39 22.78
C LEU A 56 -30.29 5.75 22.16
N TYR A 57 -29.37 6.50 22.74
CA TYR A 57 -28.85 7.71 22.12
C TYR A 57 -27.39 7.91 22.54
N VAL A 58 -26.47 7.59 21.63
CA VAL A 58 -25.04 7.81 21.81
C VAL A 58 -24.55 8.67 20.63
N PRO A 59 -24.55 10.00 20.76
CA PRO A 59 -24.04 10.88 19.73
C PRO A 59 -22.51 10.88 19.71
N ASN A 60 -21.92 11.26 18.58
CA ASN A 60 -20.46 11.48 18.42
C ASN A 60 -19.61 10.33 18.98
N TRP A 61 -20.11 9.09 18.86
CA TRP A 61 -19.37 7.92 19.30
C TRP A 61 -18.14 7.72 18.41
N LYS A 62 -17.14 7.04 18.97
CA LYS A 62 -15.87 6.79 18.29
C LYS A 62 -15.53 5.33 18.32
N LEU A 63 -14.73 4.89 17.36
CA LEU A 63 -14.23 3.54 17.26
C LEU A 63 -12.79 3.56 16.78
N SER A 64 -11.92 2.89 17.53
CA SER A 64 -10.51 2.77 17.21
C SER A 64 -10.06 1.31 17.11
N VAL A 65 -8.88 1.15 16.53
CA VAL A 65 -8.11 -0.08 16.53
C VAL A 65 -6.65 0.26 16.81
N GLN A 66 -5.95 -0.62 17.53
CA GLN A 66 -4.50 -0.54 17.72
C GLN A 66 -3.88 -1.93 17.79
N LEU A 67 -2.59 -2.02 17.46
CA LEU A 67 -1.80 -3.21 17.78
C LEU A 67 -1.37 -3.16 19.24
N THR A 68 -1.45 -4.28 19.96
CA THR A 68 -0.97 -4.36 21.34
C THR A 68 0.55 -4.53 21.43
N ALA A 69 1.18 -4.97 20.34
CA ALA A 69 2.62 -5.14 20.18
C ALA A 69 2.99 -5.10 18.69
N PRO A 70 4.28 -4.89 18.33
CA PRO A 70 4.73 -5.03 16.94
C PRO A 70 4.39 -6.42 16.35
N ILE A 71 4.08 -6.45 15.06
CA ILE A 71 3.80 -7.70 14.35
C ILE A 71 5.13 -8.39 14.05
N GLN A 72 5.37 -9.57 14.64
CA GLN A 72 6.65 -10.26 14.54
C GLN A 72 6.48 -11.76 14.27
N ALA A 73 7.34 -12.31 13.43
CA ALA A 73 7.50 -13.75 13.28
C ALA A 73 8.34 -14.34 14.43
N GLY A 74 8.36 -15.67 14.54
CA GLY A 74 9.12 -16.36 15.60
C GLY A 74 10.63 -16.14 15.56
N ASP A 75 11.19 -15.69 14.44
CA ASP A 75 12.61 -15.34 14.27
C ASP A 75 12.92 -13.85 14.57
N GLY A 76 11.92 -13.07 14.98
CA GLY A 76 12.04 -11.64 15.26
C GLY A 76 11.87 -10.73 14.03
N THR A 77 11.63 -11.29 12.84
CA THR A 77 11.33 -10.49 11.64
C THR A 77 10.03 -9.69 11.84
N VAL A 78 10.07 -8.39 11.56
CA VAL A 78 8.93 -7.49 11.75
C VAL A 78 8.12 -7.37 10.47
N PHE A 79 6.80 -7.54 10.57
CA PHE A 79 5.87 -7.17 9.49
C PHE A 79 5.53 -5.68 9.63
N PRO A 80 5.70 -4.85 8.57
CA PRO A 80 5.40 -3.43 8.66
C PRO A 80 3.89 -3.17 8.80
N SER A 81 3.47 -2.68 9.97
CA SER A 81 2.06 -2.48 10.31
C SER A 81 1.31 -1.54 9.36
N GLU A 82 1.98 -0.53 8.85
CA GLU A 82 1.45 0.49 7.93
C GLU A 82 1.06 -0.07 6.56
N LYS A 83 1.45 -1.31 6.28
CA LYS A 83 1.00 -2.07 5.10
C LYS A 83 -0.34 -2.76 5.33
N ILE A 84 -0.91 -2.69 6.53
CA ILE A 84 -2.24 -3.23 6.86
C ILE A 84 -3.21 -2.08 7.03
N SER A 85 -4.35 -2.14 6.35
CA SER A 85 -5.40 -1.12 6.45
C SER A 85 -6.80 -1.71 6.54
N PHE A 86 -7.68 -0.97 7.21
CA PHE A 86 -9.11 -1.25 7.26
C PHE A 86 -9.83 -0.40 6.21
N VAL A 87 -10.67 -1.04 5.41
CA VAL A 87 -11.47 -0.37 4.37
C VAL A 87 -12.95 -0.65 4.66
N PRO A 88 -13.74 0.35 5.08
CA PRO A 88 -15.17 0.14 5.32
C PRO A 88 -15.89 -0.17 4.00
N THR A 89 -16.69 -1.23 3.98
CA THR A 89 -17.43 -1.65 2.78
C THR A 89 -18.89 -1.27 2.87
N ARG A 90 -19.55 -1.61 3.98
CA ARG A 90 -20.97 -1.34 4.22
C ARG A 90 -21.33 -1.40 5.70
N THR A 91 -22.57 -1.02 5.97
CA THR A 91 -23.23 -1.22 7.26
C THR A 91 -24.47 -2.09 7.08
N GLU A 92 -24.81 -2.85 8.12
CA GLU A 92 -25.99 -3.72 8.15
C GLU A 92 -26.63 -3.67 9.54
N GLY A 93 -27.86 -4.18 9.64
CA GLY A 93 -28.57 -4.36 10.90
C GLY A 93 -29.94 -3.70 10.90
N GLN A 94 -30.39 -3.29 12.07
CA GLN A 94 -31.74 -2.78 12.29
C GLN A 94 -31.75 -1.66 13.33
N ALA A 95 -32.58 -0.66 13.09
CA ALA A 95 -32.86 0.42 14.02
C ALA A 95 -34.33 0.81 13.91
N TRP A 96 -34.81 1.62 14.84
CA TRP A 96 -36.18 2.17 14.82
C TRP A 96 -36.17 3.60 15.37
N PRO A 97 -36.86 4.57 14.74
CA PRO A 97 -37.85 4.43 13.64
C PRO A 97 -37.27 4.37 12.22
N GLY A 98 -35.97 4.53 12.04
CA GLY A 98 -35.32 4.60 10.72
C GLY A 98 -34.32 3.46 10.47
N PRO A 99 -33.69 3.44 9.29
CA PRO A 99 -32.64 2.48 8.98
C PRO A 99 -31.36 2.75 9.78
N ILE A 100 -30.46 1.77 9.80
CA ILE A 100 -29.08 1.96 10.25
C ILE A 100 -28.34 2.94 9.31
N PRO A 101 -27.45 3.79 9.85
CA PRO A 101 -26.71 4.75 9.03
C PRO A 101 -25.69 4.06 8.12
N THR A 102 -25.46 4.63 6.94
CA THR A 102 -24.44 4.17 5.98
C THR A 102 -23.01 4.52 6.42
N VAL A 103 -22.00 3.96 5.75
CA VAL A 103 -20.58 4.31 5.94
C VAL A 103 -20.34 5.82 5.84
N SER A 104 -20.91 6.47 4.81
CA SER A 104 -20.77 7.92 4.60
C SER A 104 -21.51 8.75 5.65
N GLN A 105 -22.69 8.30 6.10
CA GLN A 105 -23.45 8.98 7.15
C GLN A 105 -22.78 8.87 8.53
N ILE A 106 -22.05 7.79 8.80
CA ILE A 106 -21.21 7.68 9.99
C ILE A 106 -19.97 8.58 9.85
N GLY A 107 -19.44 8.74 8.63
CA GLY A 107 -18.24 9.52 8.37
C GLY A 107 -16.95 8.72 8.56
N MET A 108 -16.95 7.44 8.17
CA MET A 108 -15.77 6.59 8.29
C MET A 108 -14.71 6.98 7.24
N PRO A 109 -13.45 7.25 7.62
CA PRO A 109 -12.35 7.38 6.67
C PRO A 109 -12.07 6.05 5.94
N SER A 110 -11.49 6.15 4.74
CA SER A 110 -11.12 5.01 3.92
C SER A 110 -9.96 5.36 2.98
N PRO A 111 -8.87 4.57 2.93
CA PRO A 111 -8.50 3.49 3.87
C PRO A 111 -8.01 4.04 5.22
N VAL A 112 -7.99 3.20 6.26
CA VAL A 112 -7.36 3.51 7.56
C VAL A 112 -6.18 2.57 7.81
N PRO A 113 -4.93 3.01 7.59
CA PRO A 113 -3.75 2.19 7.87
C PRO A 113 -3.48 2.10 9.38
N LEU A 114 -2.90 0.98 9.81
CA LEU A 114 -2.32 0.87 11.15
C LEU A 114 -1.00 1.67 11.21
N ILE A 115 -0.59 2.12 12.40
CA ILE A 115 0.62 2.92 12.58
C ILE A 115 1.37 2.46 13.83
N GLY A 116 2.19 1.41 13.69
CA GLY A 116 2.85 0.76 14.82
C GLY A 116 1.84 0.31 15.86
N THR A 117 2.13 0.58 17.14
CA THR A 117 1.21 0.33 18.26
C THR A 117 0.30 1.52 18.57
N SER A 118 0.26 2.54 17.72
CA SER A 118 -0.56 3.73 17.92
C SER A 118 -2.04 3.41 17.70
N GLU A 119 -2.89 4.10 18.44
CA GLU A 119 -4.34 4.06 18.23
C GLU A 119 -4.72 4.83 16.97
N VAL A 120 -5.44 4.17 16.07
CA VAL A 120 -6.01 4.79 14.87
C VAL A 120 -7.53 4.65 14.89
N PHE A 121 -8.23 5.67 14.39
CA PHE A 121 -9.69 5.71 14.47
C PHE A 121 -10.35 5.25 13.17
N LEU A 122 -11.08 4.14 13.25
CA LEU A 122 -11.99 3.68 12.19
C LEU A 122 -13.23 4.56 12.10
N VAL A 123 -13.63 5.15 13.23
CA VAL A 123 -14.65 6.21 13.33
C VAL A 123 -14.12 7.28 14.28
N PRO A 124 -13.55 8.39 13.77
CA PRO A 124 -12.97 9.44 14.62
C PRO A 124 -14.01 10.20 15.45
N SER A 125 -15.17 10.47 14.86
CA SER A 125 -16.36 11.02 15.51
C SER A 125 -17.54 10.80 14.59
N SER A 126 -18.50 9.96 14.99
CA SER A 126 -19.62 9.63 14.12
C SER A 126 -20.57 10.82 13.90
N ASN A 127 -20.89 11.11 12.64
CA ASN A 127 -21.92 12.08 12.26
C ASN A 127 -23.35 11.55 12.47
N ALA A 128 -23.50 10.25 12.72
CA ALA A 128 -24.77 9.60 13.03
C ALA A 128 -24.74 8.99 14.45
N PRO A 129 -25.70 9.31 15.33
CA PRO A 129 -25.76 8.70 16.65
C PRO A 129 -26.09 7.20 16.57
N LEU A 130 -25.63 6.42 17.56
CA LEU A 130 -26.30 5.15 17.84
C LEU A 130 -27.67 5.51 18.41
N TYR A 131 -28.73 5.23 17.66
CA TYR A 131 -30.06 5.75 17.97
C TYR A 131 -31.16 4.70 17.85
N GLN A 132 -31.97 4.62 18.90
CA GLN A 132 -33.25 3.93 18.88
C GLN A 132 -34.23 4.65 19.79
N LEU A 133 -35.47 4.82 19.33
CA LEU A 133 -36.57 5.33 20.14
C LEU A 133 -37.86 4.60 19.81
N SER A 134 -38.35 3.78 20.74
CA SER A 134 -39.57 2.98 20.56
C SER A 134 -40.41 2.94 21.83
N LEU A 135 -41.75 2.91 21.66
CA LEU A 135 -42.71 2.76 22.76
C LEU A 135 -42.70 1.35 23.37
N LEU A 136 -42.14 0.37 22.65
CA LEU A 136 -41.91 -1.00 23.09
C LEU A 136 -40.43 -1.35 22.98
N PRO A 137 -39.90 -2.29 23.79
CA PRO A 137 -38.54 -2.77 23.64
C PRO A 137 -38.29 -3.30 22.22
N ARG A 138 -37.19 -2.86 21.61
CA ARG A 138 -36.75 -3.33 20.30
C ARG A 138 -35.27 -3.67 20.32
N SER A 139 -34.86 -4.51 19.39
CA SER A 139 -33.45 -4.78 19.10
C SER A 139 -32.90 -3.71 18.17
N TYR A 140 -31.87 -3.01 18.63
CA TYR A 140 -30.98 -2.22 17.81
C TYR A 140 -29.75 -3.06 17.47
N GLU A 141 -29.33 -3.01 16.21
CA GLU A 141 -28.10 -3.62 15.75
C GLU A 141 -27.48 -2.76 14.66
N LEU A 142 -26.23 -2.36 14.87
CA LEU A 142 -25.38 -1.76 13.84
C LEU A 142 -24.16 -2.66 13.65
N LYS A 143 -24.03 -3.24 12.47
CA LYS A 143 -22.83 -3.93 12.01
C LYS A 143 -22.09 -3.01 11.04
N MET A 144 -20.80 -2.86 11.25
CA MET A 144 -19.88 -2.17 10.35
C MET A 144 -18.92 -3.22 9.80
N ILE A 145 -18.88 -3.35 8.48
CA ILE A 145 -18.14 -4.41 7.80
C ILE A 145 -16.95 -3.78 7.10
N PHE A 146 -15.78 -4.38 7.30
CA PHE A 146 -14.51 -3.89 6.77
C PHE A 146 -13.78 -5.01 6.04
N ASN A 147 -13.16 -4.64 4.92
CA ASN A 147 -12.05 -5.43 4.38
C ASN A 147 -10.80 -5.15 5.24
N LEU A 148 -9.98 -6.19 5.43
CA LEU A 148 -8.59 -6.02 5.86
C LEU A 148 -7.69 -6.12 4.64
N VAL A 149 -6.99 -5.05 4.30
CA VAL A 149 -6.11 -5.01 3.14
C VAL A 149 -4.67 -5.03 3.60
N VAL A 150 -3.90 -6.00 3.12
CA VAL A 150 -2.45 -6.01 3.17
C VAL A 150 -1.94 -5.54 1.83
N ALA A 151 -1.23 -4.40 1.82
CA ALA A 151 -0.67 -3.81 0.61
C ALA A 151 0.34 -4.75 -0.06
N GLY A 152 0.38 -4.72 -1.39
CA GLY A 152 1.44 -5.39 -2.14
C GLY A 152 2.79 -4.70 -2.01
N GLY A 153 3.82 -5.42 -2.42
CA GLY A 153 5.09 -4.85 -2.83
C GLY A 153 6.32 -5.66 -2.47
N ALA A 154 7.48 -5.19 -2.92
CA ALA A 154 8.78 -5.85 -2.74
C ALA A 154 9.13 -6.16 -1.28
N TYR A 155 8.59 -5.39 -0.34
CA TYR A 155 8.78 -5.59 1.10
C TYR A 155 8.30 -6.96 1.60
N LEU A 156 7.44 -7.66 0.84
CA LEU A 156 6.99 -9.02 1.15
C LEU A 156 8.09 -10.06 0.90
N SER A 157 9.09 -9.76 0.07
CA SER A 157 10.16 -10.69 -0.30
C SER A 157 10.94 -11.25 0.91
N PRO A 158 11.46 -10.43 1.85
CA PRO A 158 12.13 -10.94 3.06
C PRO A 158 11.17 -11.59 4.08
N LEU A 159 9.85 -11.50 3.87
CA LEU A 159 8.83 -12.00 4.78
C LEU A 159 8.33 -13.40 4.40
N GLN A 160 8.78 -13.94 3.26
CA GLN A 160 8.35 -15.23 2.73
C GLN A 160 8.56 -16.40 3.69
N GLU A 161 7.62 -17.35 3.62
CA GLU A 161 7.61 -18.58 4.42
C GLU A 161 7.56 -18.33 5.93
N LYS A 162 6.95 -17.20 6.34
CA LYS A 162 6.81 -16.80 7.74
C LYS A 162 5.35 -16.58 8.15
N ILE A 163 5.13 -16.76 9.44
CA ILE A 163 3.84 -16.56 10.11
C ILE A 163 3.99 -15.41 11.09
N PHE A 164 3.05 -14.48 11.03
CA PHE A 164 3.04 -13.22 11.77
C PHE A 164 1.76 -13.15 12.62
N PRO A 165 1.77 -13.70 13.85
CA PRO A 165 0.66 -13.53 14.79
C PRO A 165 0.69 -12.12 15.39
N PHE A 166 -0.48 -11.53 15.61
CA PHE A 166 -0.64 -10.26 16.32
C PHE A 166 -2.02 -10.14 16.94
N THR A 167 -2.18 -9.16 17.82
CA THR A 167 -3.46 -8.85 18.47
C THR A 167 -3.89 -7.43 18.15
N LEU A 168 -5.11 -7.31 17.65
CA LEU A 168 -5.79 -6.04 17.42
C LEU A 168 -6.72 -5.75 18.59
N ARG A 169 -6.54 -4.59 19.24
CA ARG A 169 -7.44 -4.09 20.26
C ARG A 169 -8.38 -3.07 19.66
N PHE A 170 -9.67 -3.37 19.67
CA PHE A 170 -10.74 -2.47 19.26
C PHE A 170 -11.36 -1.80 20.48
N THR A 171 -11.49 -0.48 20.45
CA THR A 171 -12.14 0.27 21.52
C THR A 171 -13.26 1.15 20.98
N ALA A 172 -14.46 0.98 21.54
CA ALA A 172 -15.59 1.85 21.29
C ALA A 172 -15.74 2.88 22.41
N TYR A 173 -15.95 4.14 22.05
CA TYR A 173 -16.06 5.25 22.99
C TYR A 173 -17.38 6.01 22.81
N ARG A 174 -17.87 6.59 23.90
CA ARG A 174 -18.85 7.68 23.85
C ARG A 174 -18.15 9.01 23.56
N GLN A 175 -18.95 10.05 23.33
CA GLN A 175 -18.47 11.41 23.06
C GLN A 175 -17.53 11.95 24.15
N ASP A 176 -17.75 11.60 25.41
CA ASP A 176 -16.96 12.03 26.57
C ASP A 176 -15.68 11.20 26.78
N ASN A 177 -15.30 10.35 25.81
CA ASN A 177 -14.21 9.38 25.89
C ASN A 177 -14.41 8.25 26.90
N SER A 178 -15.59 8.10 27.50
CA SER A 178 -15.89 6.91 28.29
C SER A 178 -15.99 5.69 27.38
N VAL A 179 -15.43 4.57 27.82
CA VAL A 179 -15.41 3.33 27.06
C VAL A 179 -16.79 2.67 27.08
N ILE A 180 -17.26 2.27 25.90
CA ILE A 180 -18.43 1.41 25.70
C ILE A 180 -18.00 -0.06 25.80
N GLY A 181 -16.88 -0.42 25.15
CA GLY A 181 -16.30 -1.76 25.22
C GLY A 181 -14.92 -1.82 24.58
N VAL A 182 -14.14 -2.83 25.01
CA VAL A 182 -12.79 -3.14 24.51
C VAL A 182 -12.75 -4.62 24.15
N LEU A 183 -12.35 -4.95 22.94
CA LEU A 183 -12.23 -6.33 22.45
C LEU A 183 -10.86 -6.54 21.82
N ASP A 184 -10.18 -7.61 22.23
CA ASP A 184 -8.92 -8.05 21.64
C ASP A 184 -9.18 -9.21 20.67
N ILE A 185 -8.67 -9.10 19.46
CA ILE A 185 -8.78 -10.10 18.40
C ILE A 185 -7.38 -10.54 18.00
N ASN A 186 -7.10 -11.83 18.19
CA ASN A 186 -5.89 -12.44 17.66
C ASN A 186 -6.05 -12.69 16.17
N TYR A 187 -5.06 -12.27 15.39
CA TYR A 187 -5.04 -12.39 13.95
C TYR A 187 -3.69 -12.96 13.51
N THR A 188 -3.67 -13.65 12.38
CA THR A 188 -2.44 -14.20 11.80
C THR A 188 -2.32 -13.85 10.33
N ILE A 189 -1.17 -13.32 9.91
CA ILE A 189 -0.80 -13.24 8.50
C ILE A 189 0.25 -14.32 8.23
N GLN A 190 0.03 -15.13 7.19
CA GLN A 190 1.04 -16.04 6.68
C GLN A 190 1.46 -15.60 5.29
N VAL A 191 2.74 -15.28 5.14
CA VAL A 191 3.36 -15.00 3.85
C VAL A 191 3.93 -16.32 3.34
N HIS A 192 3.32 -16.87 2.30
CA HIS A 192 3.81 -18.09 1.67
C HIS A 192 5.00 -17.77 0.78
N ARG A 193 5.58 -18.80 0.17
CA ARG A 193 6.47 -18.60 -0.98
C ARG A 193 5.71 -17.81 -2.04
N LEU A 194 6.22 -16.64 -2.39
CA LEU A 194 5.54 -15.73 -3.30
C LEU A 194 5.75 -16.18 -4.73
N SER A 195 4.69 -16.05 -5.50
CA SER A 195 4.69 -16.21 -6.95
C SER A 195 4.43 -14.84 -7.59
N GLY A 196 5.01 -14.65 -8.76
CA GLY A 196 4.85 -13.45 -9.57
C GLY A 196 5.60 -13.66 -10.87
N GLU A 197 4.87 -13.63 -11.98
CA GLU A 197 5.48 -13.72 -13.30
C GLU A 197 5.88 -12.31 -13.72
N TYR A 198 7.19 -12.11 -13.79
CA TYR A 198 7.79 -10.92 -14.39
C TYR A 198 8.58 -11.39 -15.59
N SER A 199 8.43 -10.69 -16.71
CA SER A 199 9.27 -10.86 -17.87
C SER A 199 9.88 -9.53 -18.26
N ILE A 200 11.15 -9.60 -18.63
CA ILE A 200 11.89 -8.50 -19.21
C ILE A 200 12.62 -9.04 -20.43
N ARG A 201 12.56 -8.30 -21.53
CA ARG A 201 13.27 -8.63 -22.76
C ARG A 201 13.87 -7.36 -23.34
N ILE A 202 15.15 -7.44 -23.66
CA ILE A 202 15.82 -6.45 -24.50
C ILE A 202 15.78 -6.96 -25.93
N SER A 203 15.41 -6.10 -26.89
CA SER A 203 15.42 -6.47 -28.31
C SER A 203 16.86 -6.78 -28.76
N THR A 204 16.99 -7.61 -29.79
CA THR A 204 18.29 -7.97 -30.37
C THR A 204 19.07 -6.75 -30.86
N GLU A 205 18.36 -5.76 -31.39
CA GLU A 205 18.90 -4.49 -31.87
C GLU A 205 19.40 -3.64 -30.70
N ALA A 206 18.61 -3.52 -29.63
CA ALA A 206 18.98 -2.75 -28.45
C ALA A 206 20.06 -3.42 -27.58
N ALA A 207 20.23 -4.75 -27.70
CA ALA A 207 21.26 -5.50 -26.99
C ALA A 207 22.69 -5.16 -27.45
N ASN A 208 22.85 -4.63 -28.67
CA ASN A 208 24.13 -4.21 -29.24
C ASN A 208 24.15 -2.69 -29.44
N GLY A 209 23.89 -1.95 -28.36
CA GLY A 209 23.84 -0.49 -28.39
C GLY A 209 25.14 0.14 -28.89
N LEU A 210 25.12 0.77 -30.07
CA LEU A 210 26.28 1.43 -30.67
C LEU A 210 26.05 2.95 -30.81
N LEU A 211 26.99 3.74 -30.26
CA LEU A 211 27.12 5.18 -30.51
C LEU A 211 28.40 5.42 -31.29
N GLU A 212 28.28 5.67 -32.60
CA GLU A 212 29.42 5.88 -33.49
C GLU A 212 29.72 7.38 -33.66
N PHE A 213 30.94 7.79 -33.34
CA PHE A 213 31.42 9.17 -33.46
C PHE A 213 32.35 9.29 -34.67
N ASN A 214 31.82 9.81 -35.79
CA ASN A 214 32.55 9.87 -37.05
C ASN A 214 32.90 11.31 -37.48
N THR A 215 32.24 12.30 -36.88
CA THR A 215 32.35 13.71 -37.28
C THR A 215 32.57 14.59 -36.07
N ALA A 216 33.22 15.75 -36.26
CA ALA A 216 33.35 16.76 -35.21
C ALA A 216 31.98 17.19 -34.63
N ALA A 217 30.93 17.17 -35.46
CA ALA A 217 29.57 17.50 -35.03
C ALA A 217 29.01 16.49 -34.01
N ASP A 218 29.38 15.21 -34.09
CA ASP A 218 28.94 14.18 -33.12
C ASP A 218 29.49 14.49 -31.71
N TYR A 219 30.70 15.05 -31.62
CA TYR A 219 31.30 15.47 -30.34
C TYR A 219 30.72 16.80 -29.83
N ILE A 220 30.51 17.76 -30.74
CA ILE A 220 30.03 19.11 -30.38
C ILE A 220 28.56 19.08 -29.97
N ASN A 221 27.72 18.36 -30.70
CA ASN A 221 26.27 18.33 -30.46
C ASN A 221 25.83 17.14 -29.59
N GLY A 222 26.73 16.21 -29.30
CA GLY A 222 26.39 14.92 -28.73
C GLY A 222 25.84 13.97 -29.80
N LYS A 223 25.85 12.68 -29.46
CA LYS A 223 25.32 11.61 -30.32
C LYS A 223 24.16 10.94 -29.61
N SER A 224 23.13 10.56 -30.37
CA SER A 224 22.03 9.74 -29.86
C SER A 224 21.72 8.60 -30.83
N VAL A 225 21.23 7.50 -30.26
CA VAL A 225 20.67 6.37 -30.99
C VAL A 225 19.43 5.88 -30.25
N THR A 226 18.36 5.62 -31.00
CA THR A 226 17.10 5.12 -30.45
C THR A 226 16.80 3.75 -31.05
N TYR A 227 16.52 2.79 -30.19
CA TYR A 227 16.09 1.44 -30.54
C TYR A 227 14.59 1.32 -30.26
N THR A 228 13.81 1.28 -31.32
CA THR A 228 12.35 1.11 -31.24
C THR A 228 12.00 -0.23 -30.61
N ASP A 229 11.03 -0.25 -29.69
CA ASP A 229 10.63 -1.44 -28.93
C ASP A 229 11.82 -2.18 -28.28
N GLY A 230 12.85 -1.41 -27.89
CA GLY A 230 14.10 -1.93 -27.36
C GLY A 230 13.97 -2.64 -26.00
N LEU A 231 12.95 -2.30 -25.22
CA LEU A 231 12.59 -2.95 -23.96
C LEU A 231 11.14 -3.43 -24.02
N ALA A 232 10.91 -4.69 -23.65
CA ALA A 232 9.57 -5.21 -23.38
C ALA A 232 9.50 -5.70 -21.93
N VAL A 233 8.42 -5.36 -21.24
CA VAL A 233 8.15 -5.79 -19.86
C VAL A 233 6.75 -6.35 -19.74
N SER A 234 6.57 -7.38 -18.92
CA SER A 234 5.26 -7.81 -18.47
C SER A 234 5.34 -8.18 -17.00
N ALA A 235 4.33 -7.72 -16.26
CA ALA A 235 4.21 -7.88 -14.82
C ALA A 235 2.73 -8.00 -14.43
N PHE A 236 2.45 -8.85 -13.45
CA PHE A 236 1.11 -8.97 -12.86
C PHE A 236 0.88 -8.01 -11.68
N THR A 237 1.94 -7.36 -11.20
CA THR A 237 1.92 -6.44 -10.06
C THR A 237 2.59 -5.11 -10.44
N ALA A 238 2.51 -4.08 -9.59
CA ALA A 238 3.32 -2.87 -9.78
C ALA A 238 4.81 -3.23 -9.76
N TYR A 239 5.57 -2.66 -10.68
CA TYR A 239 6.96 -3.06 -10.94
C TYR A 239 7.87 -1.84 -11.12
N GLN A 240 9.16 -2.10 -11.00
CA GLN A 240 10.22 -1.21 -11.41
C GLN A 240 11.25 -1.95 -12.25
N VAL A 241 11.85 -1.23 -13.20
CA VAL A 241 13.01 -1.70 -13.96
C VAL A 241 14.21 -0.88 -13.55
N THR A 242 15.30 -1.57 -13.26
CA THR A 242 16.60 -0.96 -13.00
C THR A 242 17.63 -1.35 -14.05
N VAL A 243 18.61 -0.49 -14.26
CA VAL A 243 19.77 -0.76 -15.10
C VAL A 243 21.05 -0.49 -14.32
N ARG A 244 22.07 -1.30 -14.55
CA ARG A 244 23.45 -1.02 -14.14
C ARG A 244 24.45 -1.56 -15.15
N SER A 245 25.63 -0.96 -15.18
CA SER A 245 26.79 -1.54 -15.83
C SER A 245 27.41 -2.63 -14.97
N ILE A 246 27.84 -3.73 -15.60
CA ILE A 246 28.59 -4.81 -14.95
C ILE A 246 30.03 -4.36 -14.67
N SER A 247 30.63 -3.64 -15.62
CA SER A 247 31.97 -3.05 -15.50
C SER A 247 31.90 -1.63 -14.96
N ALA A 248 32.95 -1.17 -14.27
CA ALA A 248 33.01 0.18 -13.71
C ALA A 248 33.27 1.29 -14.76
N PHE A 249 33.73 0.90 -15.95
CA PHE A 249 34.08 1.79 -17.06
C PHE A 249 33.63 1.16 -18.38
N PHE A 250 33.63 1.96 -19.44
CA PHE A 250 33.83 1.40 -20.77
C PHE A 250 35.32 1.12 -20.98
N SER A 251 35.67 0.02 -21.63
CA SER A 251 37.06 -0.37 -21.90
C SER A 251 37.27 -0.69 -23.36
N SER A 252 38.44 -0.33 -23.89
CA SER A 252 38.88 -0.72 -25.22
C SER A 252 39.77 -1.97 -25.20
N SER A 253 40.04 -2.53 -26.38
CA SER A 253 40.98 -3.64 -26.53
C SER A 253 42.43 -3.26 -26.20
N ALA A 254 42.79 -1.97 -26.30
CA ALA A 254 44.13 -1.48 -25.94
C ALA A 254 44.29 -1.22 -24.43
N GLY A 255 43.19 -1.28 -23.66
CA GLY A 255 43.17 -1.05 -22.22
C GLY A 255 42.86 0.40 -21.82
N ASP A 256 42.50 1.26 -22.77
CA ASP A 256 42.00 2.60 -22.47
C ASP A 256 40.59 2.52 -21.88
N THR A 257 40.22 3.53 -21.09
CA THR A 257 38.94 3.54 -20.38
C THR A 257 38.19 4.86 -20.54
N LEU A 258 36.87 4.76 -20.51
CA LEU A 258 35.95 5.88 -20.53
C LEU A 258 34.98 5.76 -19.33
N PRO A 259 34.68 6.88 -18.63
CA PRO A 259 33.74 6.84 -17.52
C PRO A 259 32.32 6.60 -18.00
N LEU A 260 31.52 5.83 -17.24
CA LEU A 260 30.19 5.41 -17.67
C LEU A 260 29.20 6.58 -17.85
N ASP A 261 29.33 7.61 -17.02
CA ASP A 261 28.39 8.73 -16.93
C ASP A 261 28.47 9.71 -18.11
N ILE A 262 29.34 9.47 -19.09
CA ILE A 262 29.32 10.14 -20.40
C ILE A 262 28.11 9.73 -21.23
N VAL A 263 27.59 8.52 -21.00
CA VAL A 263 26.40 7.99 -21.68
C VAL A 263 25.20 8.06 -20.76
N ARG A 264 24.08 8.50 -21.33
CA ARG A 264 22.76 8.55 -20.71
C ARG A 264 21.83 7.56 -21.38
N LEU A 265 20.91 7.03 -20.60
CA LEU A 265 19.83 6.17 -21.04
C LEU A 265 18.50 6.85 -20.74
N GLN A 266 17.60 6.81 -21.71
CA GLN A 266 16.21 7.23 -21.56
C GLN A 266 15.27 6.21 -22.20
N LEU A 267 14.15 5.96 -21.54
CA LEU A 267 13.03 5.21 -22.09
C LEU A 267 11.94 6.17 -22.58
N SER A 268 11.22 5.80 -23.63
CA SER A 268 10.02 6.49 -24.11
C SER A 268 8.97 5.52 -24.64
N GLY A 269 7.71 5.93 -24.63
CA GLY A 269 6.58 5.05 -24.95
C GLY A 269 6.05 4.30 -23.73
N GLY A 270 5.18 3.31 -23.97
CA GLY A 270 4.54 2.49 -22.94
C GLY A 270 3.73 3.26 -21.89
N SER A 271 3.31 2.57 -20.83
CA SER A 271 2.70 3.19 -19.65
C SER A 271 3.70 3.32 -18.49
N GLY A 272 3.41 4.17 -17.50
CA GLY A 272 4.26 4.34 -16.31
C GLY A 272 5.18 5.56 -16.35
N ILE A 273 6.08 5.62 -15.37
CA ILE A 273 6.98 6.75 -15.13
C ILE A 273 8.39 6.34 -15.54
N THR A 274 8.91 6.99 -16.59
CA THR A 274 10.28 6.81 -17.07
C THR A 274 11.19 7.91 -16.55
N THR A 275 12.39 7.58 -16.09
CA THR A 275 13.39 8.56 -15.62
C THR A 275 14.68 8.44 -16.43
N PRO A 276 15.14 9.50 -17.11
CA PRO A 276 16.46 9.51 -17.74
C PRO A 276 17.58 9.39 -16.71
N VAL A 277 18.59 8.57 -16.98
CA VAL A 277 19.70 8.31 -16.06
C VAL A 277 21.05 8.33 -16.78
N THR A 278 22.11 8.71 -16.08
CA THR A 278 23.49 8.42 -16.53
C THR A 278 23.81 6.96 -16.24
N LEU A 279 24.61 6.31 -17.09
CA LEU A 279 25.06 4.95 -16.81
C LEU A 279 25.98 4.93 -15.60
N SER A 280 25.87 3.89 -14.79
CA SER A 280 26.70 3.69 -13.61
C SER A 280 26.75 2.21 -13.23
N SER A 281 27.72 1.82 -12.41
CA SER A 281 27.78 0.46 -11.81
C SER A 281 26.75 0.24 -10.69
N ALA A 282 26.19 1.33 -10.15
CA ALA A 282 25.06 1.26 -9.23
C ALA A 282 23.75 1.10 -10.02
N ALA A 283 22.81 0.32 -9.47
CA ALA A 283 21.48 0.19 -10.04
C ALA A 283 20.75 1.54 -10.04
N LYS A 284 20.20 1.92 -11.19
CA LYS A 284 19.38 3.11 -11.38
C LYS A 284 18.00 2.70 -11.88
N THR A 285 16.95 3.19 -11.23
CA THR A 285 15.56 2.98 -11.69
C THR A 285 15.31 3.79 -12.94
N ILE A 286 14.88 3.12 -14.01
CA ILE A 286 14.62 3.73 -15.33
C ILE A 286 13.13 3.73 -15.69
N LEU A 287 12.35 2.84 -15.07
CA LEU A 287 10.91 2.70 -15.27
C LEU A 287 10.24 2.27 -13.96
N GLN A 288 9.10 2.86 -13.65
CA GLN A 288 8.15 2.39 -12.65
C GLN A 288 6.77 2.30 -13.29
N GLY A 289 6.13 1.13 -13.18
CA GLY A 289 4.84 0.85 -13.81
C GLY A 289 3.87 0.17 -12.86
N LEU A 290 2.57 0.26 -13.15
CA LEU A 290 1.54 -0.56 -12.50
C LEU A 290 1.51 -1.95 -13.14
N SER A 291 0.62 -2.83 -12.68
CA SER A 291 0.41 -4.12 -13.34
C SER A 291 0.06 -3.95 -14.82
N THR A 292 0.74 -4.70 -15.69
CA THR A 292 0.40 -4.85 -17.11
C THR A 292 -0.66 -5.95 -17.34
N GLY A 293 -1.10 -6.63 -16.28
CA GLY A 293 -1.97 -7.80 -16.37
C GLY A 293 -1.33 -9.01 -17.09
N GLY A 294 0.00 -9.06 -17.12
CA GLY A 294 0.76 -10.08 -17.84
C GLY A 294 0.95 -9.80 -19.34
N ILE A 295 0.39 -8.71 -19.87
CA ILE A 295 0.54 -8.32 -21.28
C ILE A 295 1.86 -7.56 -21.45
N ALA A 296 2.63 -7.91 -22.48
CA ALA A 296 3.90 -7.21 -22.74
C ALA A 296 3.65 -5.77 -23.21
N GLU A 297 4.21 -4.80 -22.47
CA GLU A 297 4.33 -3.41 -22.88
C GLU A 297 5.75 -3.13 -23.39
N THR A 298 5.86 -2.32 -24.45
CA THR A 298 7.13 -1.99 -25.09
C THR A 298 7.51 -0.52 -24.91
N TYR A 299 8.83 -0.29 -24.85
CA TYR A 299 9.45 1.02 -24.71
C TYR A 299 10.63 1.12 -25.67
N ASP A 300 10.81 2.30 -26.24
CA ASP A 300 12.00 2.63 -26.99
C ASP A 300 13.16 2.90 -26.01
N ILE A 301 14.36 2.42 -26.34
CA ILE A 301 15.58 2.72 -25.58
C ILE A 301 16.39 3.73 -26.37
N THR A 302 16.65 4.89 -25.77
CA THR A 302 17.57 5.90 -26.33
C THR A 302 18.83 5.97 -25.48
N TYR A 303 19.99 5.77 -26.13
CA TYR A 303 21.29 6.07 -25.55
C TYR A 303 21.82 7.36 -26.17
N TYR A 304 22.40 8.24 -25.36
CA TYR A 304 22.95 9.49 -25.86
C TYR A 304 24.08 10.05 -25.01
N THR A 305 24.89 10.92 -25.61
CA THR A 305 25.87 11.75 -24.92
C THR A 305 25.43 13.20 -24.88
N GLU A 306 25.93 13.95 -23.91
CA GLU A 306 25.70 15.39 -23.85
C GLU A 306 26.58 16.14 -24.87
N PRO A 307 26.12 17.29 -25.39
CA PRO A 307 26.94 18.16 -26.22
C PRO A 307 28.21 18.60 -25.51
N ASN A 308 29.33 18.65 -26.24
CA ASN A 308 30.62 19.19 -25.76
C ASN A 308 31.19 18.51 -24.51
N ASP A 309 30.98 17.21 -24.32
CA ASP A 309 31.65 16.48 -23.24
C ASP A 309 33.16 16.34 -23.52
N LEU A 310 33.96 17.17 -22.83
CA LEU A 310 35.42 17.25 -22.98
C LEU A 310 36.13 15.90 -22.81
N ARG A 311 35.50 14.94 -22.10
CA ARG A 311 36.03 13.60 -21.89
C ARG A 311 36.05 12.75 -23.16
N LEU A 312 35.30 13.13 -24.19
CA LEU A 312 35.26 12.43 -25.48
C LEU A 312 36.26 13.00 -26.51
N PHE A 313 36.84 14.18 -26.31
CA PHE A 313 37.66 14.85 -27.32
C PHE A 313 39.13 14.38 -27.34
N ASN A 314 39.66 13.95 -26.20
CA ASN A 314 41.09 13.63 -26.04
C ASN A 314 41.36 12.14 -25.81
N VAL A 315 40.40 11.30 -26.18
CA VAL A 315 40.46 9.85 -25.99
C VAL A 315 40.83 9.19 -27.32
N PRO A 316 41.69 8.15 -27.32
CA PRO A 316 42.03 7.42 -28.53
C PRO A 316 40.80 6.95 -29.29
N SER A 317 40.87 6.98 -30.63
CA SER A 317 39.78 6.53 -31.49
C SER A 317 39.73 4.99 -31.49
N GLU A 318 39.02 4.42 -30.53
CA GLU A 318 38.88 2.98 -30.33
C GLU A 318 37.42 2.60 -30.02
N GLN A 319 37.15 1.29 -30.03
CA GLN A 319 35.85 0.75 -29.62
C GLN A 319 35.87 0.53 -28.11
N TYR A 320 35.06 1.33 -27.40
CA TYR A 320 34.91 1.26 -25.94
C TYR A 320 33.60 0.54 -25.60
N GLU A 321 33.68 -0.53 -24.83
CA GLU A 321 32.54 -1.40 -24.55
C GLU A 321 32.26 -1.57 -23.06
N THR A 322 31.00 -1.82 -22.75
CA THR A 322 30.56 -2.27 -21.44
C THR A 322 29.31 -3.14 -21.58
N SER A 323 28.97 -3.90 -20.54
CA SER A 323 27.77 -4.73 -20.53
C SER A 323 26.77 -4.18 -19.51
N LEU A 324 25.52 -3.98 -19.95
CA LEU A 324 24.44 -3.53 -19.10
C LEU A 324 23.59 -4.71 -18.65
N MET A 325 23.21 -4.70 -17.37
CA MET A 325 22.24 -5.63 -16.82
C MET A 325 20.96 -4.88 -16.48
N TYR A 326 19.85 -5.37 -17.02
CA TYR A 326 18.51 -4.90 -16.74
C TYR A 326 17.81 -5.88 -15.79
N GLU A 327 17.12 -5.35 -14.79
CA GLU A 327 16.39 -6.16 -13.82
C GLU A 327 14.98 -5.60 -13.62
N ILE A 328 13.99 -6.46 -13.68
CA ILE A 328 12.60 -6.16 -13.31
C ILE A 328 12.32 -6.71 -11.91
N SER A 329 11.70 -5.91 -11.06
CA SER A 329 11.31 -6.28 -9.71
C SER A 329 9.94 -5.69 -9.35
N PRO A 330 9.17 -6.31 -8.44
CA PRO A 330 8.02 -5.65 -7.85
C PRO A 330 8.42 -4.32 -7.18
N GLN A 331 7.49 -3.35 -7.17
CA GLN A 331 7.65 -2.09 -6.45
C GLN A 331 7.31 -2.24 -4.96
#